data_AF-A0A3N4JFH8-F1
#
_entry.id   AF-A0A3N4JFH8-F1
#
_cell.length_a   1.000
_cell.length_b   1.000
_cell.length_c   1.000
_cell.angle_alpha   90.00
_cell.angle_beta   90.00
_cell.angle_gamma   90.00
#
_symmetry.space_group_name_H-M   'P 1'
#
loop_
_entity.id
_entity.type
_entity.pdbx_description
1 polymer ?
#
loop_
_entity_poly.entity_id
_entity_poly.type
_entity_poly.pdbx_seq_one_letter_code
_entity_poly.pdbx_strand_id
1 'polypeptide(L)'
;MGTIGRPYIAKRFRGKMVPLQTMDGTTLYVHAGMLDSAPGMSPEVPWDTFRTSTVERYLEYCYQGNYRAPKPAKVPSDTPTSSADGCYEHDHRFWDAESDNESTGVRIAQGQYASRHNSESWDISSNTEDEDKEGDDTENDDTEVDDTEGDDKADTPSLRYPNGLDYGRVFLAHAELYILSKTQKKKSLASLCFARLCKAIKKASEEPVRPRFAKNLSDLLLYVYKHGGVSLVDDCEVCDLQSIVRWRVAEHIEEMKEECSSIMWCGGKLAEDLMKEVVDRVVTLESWSKHAARWDNY
;
A
#
# COMPACT_ATOMS: atom_id res chain seq x y z
N MET A 1 17.12 29.03 12.76
CA MET A 1 15.87 28.50 12.19
C MET A 1 15.30 29.57 11.26
N GLY A 2 15.30 29.33 9.95
CA GLY A 2 14.69 30.27 8.99
C GLY A 2 13.18 30.08 8.95
N THR A 3 12.41 31.13 9.18
CA THR A 3 10.96 31.09 8.97
C THR A 3 10.69 30.95 7.47
N ILE A 4 10.22 29.77 7.05
CA ILE A 4 9.73 29.57 5.70
C ILE A 4 8.50 30.46 5.55
N GLY A 5 8.68 31.63 4.93
CA GLY A 5 7.59 32.58 4.70
C GLY A 5 6.46 31.88 3.94
N ARG A 6 5.22 31.99 4.46
CA ARG A 6 4.05 31.41 3.82
C ARG A 6 4.00 31.86 2.34
N PRO A 7 3.94 30.94 1.37
CA PRO A 7 3.92 31.32 -0.03
C PRO A 7 2.71 32.22 -0.32
N TYR A 8 2.92 33.31 -1.05
CA TYR A 8 1.86 34.24 -1.43
C TYR A 8 0.93 33.60 -2.47
N ILE A 9 -0.09 32.89 -2.00
CA ILE A 9 -0.97 32.05 -2.81
C ILE A 9 -1.82 32.88 -3.78
N ALA A 10 -2.15 34.13 -3.43
CA ALA A 10 -2.97 35.03 -4.25
C ALA A 10 -2.42 35.26 -5.68
N LYS A 11 -1.10 35.21 -5.88
CA LYS A 11 -0.50 35.33 -7.23
C LYS A 11 -0.79 34.11 -8.10
N ARG A 12 -0.98 32.93 -7.50
CA ARG A 12 -1.25 31.67 -8.21
C ARG A 12 -2.68 31.60 -8.77
N PHE A 13 -3.63 32.30 -8.14
CA PHE A 13 -5.03 32.30 -8.56
C PHE A 13 -5.35 33.20 -9.77
N ARG A 14 -4.42 34.06 -10.20
CA ARG A 14 -4.62 34.91 -11.40
C ARG A 14 -4.31 34.21 -12.73
N GLY A 15 -3.97 32.91 -12.68
CA GLY A 15 -3.58 32.13 -13.86
C GLY A 15 -4.74 31.42 -14.55
N LYS A 16 -4.50 30.99 -15.79
CA LYS A 16 -5.39 30.13 -16.58
C LYS A 16 -5.73 28.85 -15.81
N MET A 17 -7.02 28.48 -15.80
CA MET A 17 -7.47 27.17 -15.33
C MET A 17 -7.30 26.14 -16.44
N VAL A 18 -6.87 24.94 -16.08
CA VAL A 18 -6.69 23.80 -16.97
C VAL A 18 -7.62 22.68 -16.50
N PRO A 19 -8.43 22.08 -17.39
CA PRO A 19 -9.21 20.91 -17.06
C PRO A 19 -8.32 19.67 -16.98
N LEU A 20 -8.52 18.85 -15.96
CA LEU A 20 -7.93 17.52 -15.79
C LEU A 20 -9.06 16.49 -15.81
N GLN A 21 -9.03 15.60 -16.80
CA GLN A 21 -9.96 14.47 -16.84
C GLN A 21 -9.38 13.32 -16.02
N THR A 22 -10.19 12.72 -15.16
CA THR A 22 -9.79 11.61 -14.28
C THR A 22 -10.37 10.29 -14.78
N MET A 23 -9.87 9.17 -14.26
CA MET A 23 -10.30 7.81 -14.63
C MET A 23 -11.81 7.59 -14.50
N ASP A 24 -12.41 8.21 -13.50
CA ASP A 24 -13.85 8.08 -13.21
C ASP A 24 -14.71 8.97 -14.12
N GLY A 25 -14.12 9.64 -15.12
CA GLY A 25 -14.79 10.57 -16.03
C GLY A 25 -15.01 11.98 -15.45
N THR A 26 -14.64 12.21 -14.18
CA THR A 26 -14.76 13.53 -13.55
C THR A 26 -13.72 14.50 -14.10
N THR A 27 -14.15 15.71 -14.45
CA THR A 27 -13.27 16.82 -14.83
C THR A 27 -13.01 17.74 -13.63
N LEU A 28 -11.75 17.86 -13.23
CA LEU A 28 -11.28 18.81 -12.22
C LEU A 28 -10.67 20.04 -12.90
N TYR A 29 -10.71 21.20 -12.25
CA TYR A 29 -10.08 22.42 -12.77
C TYR A 29 -8.99 22.91 -11.83
N VAL A 30 -7.79 23.12 -12.36
CA VAL A 30 -6.61 23.55 -11.59
C VAL A 30 -5.94 24.74 -12.25
N HIS A 31 -5.29 25.61 -11.47
CA HIS A 31 -4.45 26.66 -12.05
C HIS A 31 -3.21 26.06 -12.73
N ALA A 32 -2.95 26.46 -13.98
CA ALA A 32 -1.80 26.00 -14.76
C ALA A 32 -0.47 26.12 -13.99
N GLY A 33 -0.31 27.23 -13.23
CA GLY A 33 0.87 27.47 -12.41
C GLY A 33 1.06 26.51 -11.21
N MET A 34 0.13 25.58 -10.95
CA MET A 34 0.34 24.46 -10.01
C MET A 34 1.00 23.26 -10.68
N LEU A 35 0.67 23.03 -11.95
CA LEU A 35 1.14 21.89 -12.74
C LEU A 35 2.54 22.15 -13.30
N ASP A 36 2.82 23.39 -13.70
CA ASP A 36 4.11 23.80 -14.23
C ASP A 36 5.17 23.83 -13.12
N SER A 37 6.03 22.81 -13.07
CA SER A 37 7.22 22.82 -12.22
C SER A 37 8.54 22.70 -12.96
N ALA A 38 8.55 22.65 -14.29
CA ALA A 38 9.75 22.91 -15.07
C ALA A 38 9.39 23.32 -16.52
N PRO A 39 9.97 24.42 -17.05
CA PRO A 39 9.88 24.71 -18.48
C PRO A 39 10.47 23.53 -19.27
N GLY A 40 9.69 22.94 -20.18
CA GLY A 40 10.17 21.90 -21.09
C GLY A 40 9.76 20.46 -20.76
N MET A 41 8.97 20.23 -19.71
CA MET A 41 8.37 18.92 -19.47
C MET A 41 6.88 18.98 -19.79
N SER A 42 6.52 18.53 -20.98
CA SER A 42 5.13 18.16 -21.27
C SER A 42 4.81 17.00 -20.32
N PRO A 43 3.82 17.12 -19.42
CA PRO A 43 3.33 15.97 -18.69
C PRO A 43 2.55 15.12 -19.69
N GLU A 44 3.25 14.20 -20.36
CA GLU A 44 2.65 13.13 -21.16
C GLU A 44 1.86 12.13 -20.32
N VAL A 45 1.88 12.30 -18.99
CA VAL A 45 1.19 11.42 -18.06
C VAL A 45 -0.30 11.74 -18.12
N PRO A 46 -1.12 10.81 -18.61
CA PRO A 46 -2.53 11.08 -18.80
C PRO A 46 -3.24 10.96 -17.44
N TRP A 47 -3.91 12.03 -17.03
CA TRP A 47 -4.60 12.13 -15.73
C TRP A 47 -5.77 11.15 -15.60
N ASP A 48 -6.25 10.65 -16.73
CA ASP A 48 -7.35 9.69 -16.87
C ASP A 48 -6.97 8.27 -16.42
N THR A 49 -5.70 8.01 -16.06
CA THR A 49 -5.31 6.74 -15.43
C THR A 49 -5.48 6.75 -13.91
N PHE A 50 -5.80 7.90 -13.32
CA PHE A 50 -5.93 8.05 -11.87
C PHE A 50 -7.37 8.40 -11.47
N ARG A 51 -7.83 7.78 -10.37
CA ARG A 51 -9.12 8.08 -9.76
C ARG A 51 -9.22 9.53 -9.32
N THR A 52 -10.44 10.08 -9.31
CA THR A 52 -10.68 11.47 -8.89
C THR A 52 -10.09 11.76 -7.52
N SER A 53 -10.29 10.87 -6.54
CA SER A 53 -9.78 11.07 -5.17
C SER A 53 -8.25 11.16 -5.08
N THR A 54 -7.52 10.52 -5.98
CA THR A 54 -6.05 10.55 -6.00
C THR A 54 -5.56 11.86 -6.60
N VAL A 55 -6.19 12.32 -7.68
CA VAL A 55 -5.92 13.63 -8.27
C VAL A 55 -6.26 14.76 -7.28
N GLU A 56 -7.38 14.66 -6.56
CA GLU A 56 -7.74 15.62 -5.51
C GLU A 56 -6.69 15.71 -4.40
N ARG A 57 -6.16 14.59 -3.89
CA ARG A 57 -5.08 14.61 -2.88
C ARG A 57 -3.79 15.20 -3.42
N TYR A 58 -3.46 14.93 -4.67
CA TYR A 58 -2.32 15.55 -5.34
C TYR A 58 -2.49 17.07 -5.42
N LEU A 59 -3.67 17.53 -5.82
CA LEU A 59 -3.99 18.96 -5.86
C LEU A 59 -3.97 19.56 -4.46
N GLU A 60 -4.55 18.89 -3.46
CA GLU A 60 -4.51 19.29 -2.05
C GLU A 60 -3.07 19.56 -1.60
N TYR A 61 -2.15 18.63 -1.89
CA TYR A 61 -0.73 18.83 -1.64
C TYR A 61 -0.15 20.03 -2.39
N CYS A 62 -0.47 20.21 -3.67
CA CYS A 62 0.05 21.36 -4.45
C CYS A 62 -0.38 22.71 -3.86
N TYR A 63 -1.57 22.78 -3.25
CA TYR A 63 -2.10 23.99 -2.62
C TYR A 63 -1.64 24.18 -1.18
N GLN A 64 -1.61 23.10 -0.39
CA GLN A 64 -1.42 23.16 1.07
C GLN A 64 -0.04 22.71 1.53
N GLY A 65 0.73 22.05 0.68
CA GLY A 65 1.99 21.38 1.04
C GLY A 65 1.79 20.07 1.81
N ASN A 66 0.54 19.62 1.97
CA ASN A 66 0.17 18.38 2.64
C ASN A 66 -1.14 17.84 2.03
N TYR A 67 -1.45 16.55 2.25
CA TYR A 67 -2.71 15.94 1.83
C TYR A 67 -3.33 15.13 2.98
N ARG A 68 -4.65 14.97 2.96
CA ARG A 68 -5.37 14.15 3.93
C ARG A 68 -5.30 12.67 3.55
N ALA A 69 -4.67 11.88 4.41
CA ALA A 69 -4.67 10.44 4.27
C ALA A 69 -6.08 9.89 4.53
N PRO A 70 -6.55 8.87 3.78
CA PRO A 70 -7.77 8.16 4.14
C PRO A 70 -7.58 7.48 5.50
N LYS A 71 -8.66 7.42 6.28
CA LYS A 71 -8.68 6.66 7.54
C LYS A 71 -8.88 5.17 7.23
N PRO A 72 -8.27 4.25 8.01
CA PRO A 72 -8.60 2.83 7.94
C PRO A 72 -10.10 2.62 8.15
N ALA A 73 -10.70 1.71 7.38
CA ALA A 73 -12.12 1.41 7.54
C ALA A 73 -12.32 0.41 8.68
N LYS A 74 -13.36 0.59 9.50
CA LYS A 74 -13.79 -0.46 10.42
C LYS A 74 -14.39 -1.59 9.59
N VAL A 75 -13.93 -2.83 9.78
CA VAL A 75 -14.56 -3.98 9.15
C VAL A 75 -15.98 -4.09 9.73
N PRO A 76 -17.03 -4.17 8.89
CA PRO A 76 -18.37 -4.43 9.39
C PRO A 76 -18.32 -5.71 10.23
N SER A 77 -18.74 -5.62 11.49
CA SER A 77 -19.00 -6.82 12.28
C SER A 77 -20.17 -7.51 11.61
N ASP A 78 -19.88 -8.53 10.81
CA ASP A 78 -20.88 -9.36 10.16
C ASP A 78 -21.73 -9.97 11.27
N THR A 79 -22.84 -9.29 11.59
CA THR A 79 -23.85 -9.82 12.48
C THR A 79 -24.35 -11.06 11.75
N PRO A 80 -24.18 -12.27 12.31
CA PRO A 80 -24.61 -13.49 11.65
C PRO A 80 -26.11 -13.38 11.43
N THR A 81 -26.49 -12.99 10.22
CA THR A 81 -27.88 -13.09 9.80
C THR A 81 -28.06 -14.58 9.64
N SER A 82 -28.68 -15.20 10.65
CA SER A 82 -29.09 -16.60 10.64
C SER A 82 -30.02 -16.79 9.44
N SER A 83 -29.43 -17.14 8.31
CA SER A 83 -30.10 -17.47 7.07
C SER A 83 -30.22 -18.97 7.05
N ALA A 84 -31.33 -19.47 7.57
CA ALA A 84 -31.72 -20.86 7.43
C ALA A 84 -31.92 -21.21 5.95
N ASP A 85 -31.28 -22.31 5.55
CA ASP A 85 -31.66 -23.24 4.48
C ASP A 85 -31.75 -22.70 3.04
N GLY A 86 -30.71 -22.98 2.26
CA GLY A 86 -30.73 -22.86 0.80
C GLY A 86 -29.44 -23.38 0.19
N CYS A 87 -29.47 -24.60 -0.33
CA CYS A 87 -28.35 -25.24 -1.02
C CYS A 87 -27.93 -24.42 -2.26
N TYR A 88 -26.67 -23.99 -2.34
CA TYR A 88 -26.12 -23.35 -3.55
C TYR A 88 -24.94 -24.15 -4.11
N GLU A 89 -25.11 -24.54 -5.37
CA GLU A 89 -24.06 -25.07 -6.26
C GLU A 89 -22.95 -24.03 -6.45
N HIS A 90 -21.69 -24.47 -6.36
CA HIS A 90 -20.51 -23.68 -6.66
C HIS A 90 -20.37 -23.47 -8.18
N ASP A 91 -20.73 -22.28 -8.66
CA ASP A 91 -20.49 -21.88 -10.05
C ASP A 91 -19.20 -21.02 -10.12
N HIS A 92 -18.09 -21.66 -10.50
CA HIS A 92 -16.77 -21.04 -10.72
C HIS A 92 -16.75 -20.28 -12.06
N ARG A 93 -17.24 -19.03 -12.09
CA ARG A 93 -16.98 -18.11 -13.23
C ARG A 93 -16.45 -16.76 -12.78
N PHE A 94 -15.12 -16.65 -12.70
CA PHE A 94 -14.40 -15.39 -12.48
C PHE A 94 -12.89 -15.71 -12.63
N TRP A 95 -12.11 -15.41 -13.68
CA TRP A 95 -12.12 -14.38 -14.72
C TRP A 95 -11.56 -14.97 -16.03
N ASP A 96 -12.34 -15.02 -17.11
CA ASP A 96 -11.77 -15.12 -18.46
C ASP A 96 -11.52 -13.69 -18.95
N ALA A 97 -10.34 -13.17 -18.65
CA ALA A 97 -9.80 -12.03 -19.38
C ALA A 97 -9.17 -12.57 -20.67
N GLU A 98 -9.88 -12.43 -21.78
CA GLU A 98 -9.29 -12.48 -23.12
C GLU A 98 -8.14 -11.46 -23.17
N SER A 99 -6.94 -11.97 -22.95
CA SER A 99 -5.69 -11.27 -23.21
C SER A 99 -5.30 -11.59 -24.64
N ASP A 100 -5.82 -10.80 -25.58
CA ASP A 100 -5.24 -10.68 -26.92
C ASP A 100 -3.88 -9.99 -26.78
N ASN A 101 -2.89 -10.79 -26.39
CA ASN A 101 -1.51 -10.39 -26.33
C ASN A 101 -0.92 -10.44 -27.74
N GLU A 102 -1.23 -9.43 -28.56
CA GLU A 102 -0.38 -9.06 -29.69
C GLU A 102 0.94 -8.53 -29.11
N SER A 103 1.84 -9.48 -28.87
CA SER A 103 3.22 -9.30 -28.44
C SER A 103 3.96 -8.45 -29.49
N THR A 104 3.84 -7.13 -29.38
CA THR A 104 4.75 -6.19 -30.01
C THR A 104 6.11 -6.39 -29.35
N GLY A 105 7.00 -7.10 -30.06
CA GLY A 105 8.32 -7.50 -29.56
C GLY A 105 9.19 -6.31 -29.16
N VAL A 106 9.09 -5.89 -27.90
CA VAL A 106 10.08 -5.06 -27.25
C VAL A 106 11.25 -5.96 -26.88
N ARG A 107 12.33 -5.87 -27.66
CA ARG A 107 13.62 -6.46 -27.30
C ARG A 107 14.16 -5.76 -26.06
N ILE A 108 13.91 -6.33 -24.89
CA ILE A 108 14.58 -5.92 -23.65
C ILE A 108 16.04 -6.37 -23.77
N ALA A 109 16.94 -5.39 -23.86
CA ALA A 109 18.36 -5.63 -23.79
C ALA A 109 18.69 -6.19 -22.40
N GLN A 110 19.34 -7.36 -22.36
CA GLN A 110 19.86 -7.94 -21.13
C GLN A 110 21.05 -7.10 -20.64
N GLY A 111 20.77 -6.06 -19.86
CA GLY A 111 21.77 -5.39 -19.04
C GLY A 111 22.04 -6.23 -17.80
N GLN A 112 23.27 -6.75 -17.67
CA GLN A 112 23.73 -7.36 -16.42
C GLN A 112 23.90 -6.24 -15.36
N TYR A 113 22.99 -6.19 -14.38
CA TYR A 113 23.13 -5.29 -13.24
C TYR A 113 23.72 -6.03 -12.05
N ALA A 114 24.87 -5.58 -11.58
CA ALA A 114 25.42 -5.98 -10.28
C ALA A 114 24.56 -5.34 -9.18
N SER A 115 23.77 -6.16 -8.48
CA SER A 115 22.97 -5.74 -7.33
C SER A 115 23.89 -5.38 -6.16
N ARG A 116 24.22 -4.09 -6.02
CA ARG A 116 24.80 -3.57 -4.77
C ARG A 116 23.64 -3.31 -3.81
N HIS A 117 23.33 -4.28 -2.96
CA HIS A 117 22.50 -4.05 -1.77
C HIS A 117 23.33 -3.23 -0.78
N ASN A 118 23.17 -1.91 -0.83
CA ASN A 118 23.55 -1.06 0.30
C ASN A 118 22.43 -1.21 1.32
N SER A 119 22.68 -1.95 2.40
CA SER A 119 21.77 -2.05 3.54
C SER A 119 21.80 -0.72 4.31
N GLU A 120 21.29 0.35 3.69
CA GLU A 120 21.05 1.60 4.38
C GLU A 120 19.88 1.37 5.34
N SER A 121 20.19 1.43 6.64
CA SER A 121 19.19 1.47 7.70
C SER A 121 18.32 2.68 7.46
N TRP A 122 17.11 2.48 6.92
CA TRP A 122 16.11 3.53 6.78
C TRP A 122 15.49 3.78 8.16
N ASP A 123 16.28 4.31 9.08
CA ASP A 123 15.79 4.92 10.31
C ASP A 123 15.06 6.20 9.92
N ILE A 124 13.80 6.04 9.51
CA ILE A 124 12.87 7.14 9.27
C ILE A 124 12.63 7.77 10.64
N SER A 125 13.39 8.82 10.93
CA SER A 125 13.14 9.72 12.06
C SER A 125 11.70 10.24 11.94
N SER A 126 10.79 9.60 12.65
CA SER A 126 9.38 9.95 12.68
C SER A 126 9.25 11.29 13.38
N ASN A 127 8.98 12.35 12.61
CA ASN A 127 8.38 13.55 13.18
C ASN A 127 7.00 13.13 13.69
N THR A 128 6.86 13.07 15.01
CA THR A 128 5.62 12.80 15.70
C THR A 128 4.66 13.96 15.44
N GLU A 129 3.79 13.81 14.45
CA GLU A 129 2.60 14.66 14.34
C GLU A 129 1.63 14.19 15.44
N ASP A 130 1.33 15.08 16.38
CA ASP A 130 0.39 14.89 17.47
C ASP A 130 -0.99 14.53 16.90
N GLU A 131 -1.36 13.25 16.92
CA GLU A 131 -2.72 12.81 16.65
C GLU A 131 -3.54 13.04 17.94
N ASP A 132 -4.49 13.98 17.86
CA ASP A 132 -5.48 14.27 18.89
C ASP A 132 -6.22 12.97 19.29
N LYS A 133 -5.89 12.42 20.46
CA LYS A 133 -6.66 11.35 21.09
C LYS A 133 -7.96 11.94 21.64
N GLU A 134 -9.05 11.76 20.90
CA GLU A 134 -10.40 11.88 21.49
C GLU A 134 -10.58 10.73 22.50
N GLY A 135 -10.81 11.09 23.76
CA GLY A 135 -11.11 10.15 24.85
C GLY A 135 -12.53 9.62 24.71
N ASP A 136 -12.65 8.29 24.72
CA ASP A 136 -13.92 7.57 24.74
C ASP A 136 -14.00 6.85 26.10
N ASP A 137 -14.69 7.48 27.05
CA ASP A 137 -15.00 6.92 28.36
C ASP A 137 -16.27 6.06 28.22
N THR A 138 -16.13 4.74 28.23
CA THR A 138 -17.26 3.83 28.42
C THR A 138 -16.98 2.90 29.60
N GLU A 139 -17.52 3.28 30.76
CA GLU A 139 -17.79 2.40 31.90
C GLU A 139 -19.01 1.51 31.61
N ASN A 140 -19.03 0.33 32.25
CA ASN A 140 -20.16 -0.57 32.60
C ASN A 140 -19.88 -2.01 32.17
N ASP A 141 -20.27 -3.05 32.91
CA ASP A 141 -20.78 -3.24 34.27
C ASP A 141 -20.70 -4.76 34.50
N ASP A 142 -20.52 -5.17 35.74
CA ASP A 142 -20.36 -6.56 36.15
C ASP A 142 -21.68 -7.33 35.98
N THR A 143 -21.66 -8.52 35.37
CA THR A 143 -22.77 -9.46 35.53
C THR A 143 -22.29 -10.91 35.56
N GLU A 144 -22.85 -11.61 36.55
CA GLU A 144 -22.44 -12.88 37.12
C GLU A 144 -22.63 -14.12 36.24
N VAL A 145 -21.94 -15.15 36.71
CA VAL A 145 -21.71 -16.51 36.22
C VAL A 145 -22.98 -17.36 36.27
N ASP A 146 -23.22 -18.17 35.23
CA ASP A 146 -24.11 -19.35 35.31
C ASP A 146 -23.42 -20.56 34.68
N ASP A 147 -23.36 -21.65 35.45
CA ASP A 147 -22.69 -22.90 35.13
C ASP A 147 -23.66 -23.83 34.38
N THR A 148 -23.33 -24.23 33.15
CA THR A 148 -24.01 -25.36 32.52
C THR A 148 -23.02 -26.22 31.73
N GLU A 149 -22.84 -27.46 32.21
CA GLU A 149 -22.02 -28.50 31.61
C GLU A 149 -22.65 -29.08 30.32
N GLY A 150 -21.78 -29.37 29.34
CA GLY A 150 -21.97 -30.47 28.38
C GLY A 150 -22.30 -30.09 26.94
N ASP A 151 -21.30 -30.19 26.05
CA ASP A 151 -21.31 -31.08 24.87
C ASP A 151 -19.99 -30.90 24.08
N ASP A 152 -19.15 -31.93 24.07
CA ASP A 152 -17.84 -31.93 23.40
C ASP A 152 -18.00 -32.07 21.88
N LYS A 153 -18.32 -30.96 21.21
CA LYS A 153 -18.01 -30.79 19.79
C LYS A 153 -16.79 -29.90 19.66
N ALA A 154 -15.77 -30.42 18.98
CA ALA A 154 -14.58 -29.69 18.58
C ALA A 154 -14.95 -28.61 17.55
N ASP A 155 -15.67 -27.59 18.00
CA ASP A 155 -15.93 -26.38 17.27
C ASP A 155 -14.58 -25.68 17.13
N THR A 156 -14.07 -25.67 15.90
CA THR A 156 -12.92 -24.86 15.55
C THR A 156 -13.31 -23.43 15.91
N PRO A 157 -12.66 -22.78 16.89
CA PRO A 157 -13.10 -21.49 17.39
C PRO A 157 -13.11 -20.54 16.21
N SER A 158 -14.32 -20.18 15.77
CA SER A 158 -14.53 -19.16 14.76
C SER A 158 -14.00 -17.87 15.37
N LEU A 159 -12.75 -17.55 15.05
CA LEU A 159 -12.03 -16.34 15.46
C LEU A 159 -12.69 -15.13 14.80
N ARG A 160 -13.93 -14.84 15.21
CA ARG A 160 -14.65 -13.63 14.90
C ARG A 160 -13.99 -12.54 15.71
N TYR A 161 -13.03 -11.88 15.10
CA TYR A 161 -12.52 -10.63 15.59
C TYR A 161 -13.24 -9.48 14.87
N PRO A 162 -14.39 -9.01 15.38
CA PRO A 162 -15.21 -7.99 14.71
C PRO A 162 -14.56 -6.61 14.63
N ASN A 163 -13.41 -6.40 15.29
CA ASN A 163 -12.81 -5.08 15.48
C ASN A 163 -11.57 -4.83 14.61
N GLY A 164 -11.31 -5.67 13.60
CA GLY A 164 -10.19 -5.45 12.68
C GLY A 164 -10.34 -4.15 11.89
N LEU A 165 -9.23 -3.43 11.70
CA LEU A 165 -9.15 -2.29 10.79
C LEU A 165 -8.72 -2.75 9.39
N ASP A 166 -9.38 -2.22 8.37
CA ASP A 166 -9.05 -2.42 6.97
C ASP A 166 -8.20 -1.26 6.44
N TYR A 167 -6.92 -1.55 6.23
CA TYR A 167 -5.93 -0.63 5.71
C TYR A 167 -5.80 -0.63 4.18
N GLY A 168 -6.53 -1.47 3.44
CA GLY A 168 -6.34 -1.65 1.99
C GLY A 168 -6.50 -0.33 1.21
N ARG A 169 -7.53 0.45 1.53
CA ARG A 169 -7.73 1.79 0.93
C ARG A 169 -6.63 2.78 1.30
N VAL A 170 -6.04 2.64 2.47
CA VAL A 170 -4.95 3.51 2.94
C VAL A 170 -3.68 3.22 2.16
N PHE A 171 -3.33 1.94 2.03
CA PHE A 171 -2.17 1.50 1.27
C PHE A 171 -2.25 1.93 -0.18
N LEU A 172 -3.37 1.63 -0.85
CA LEU A 172 -3.57 1.97 -2.26
C LEU A 172 -3.57 3.48 -2.49
N ALA A 173 -4.18 4.29 -1.62
CA ALA A 173 -4.17 5.74 -1.78
C ALA A 173 -2.75 6.32 -1.72
N HIS A 174 -1.90 5.83 -0.82
CA HIS A 174 -0.51 6.28 -0.74
C HIS A 174 0.33 5.79 -1.92
N ALA A 175 0.13 4.55 -2.37
CA ALA A 175 0.83 3.99 -3.53
C ALA A 175 0.43 4.69 -4.85
N GLU A 176 -0.88 4.86 -5.09
CA GLU A 176 -1.42 5.63 -6.22
C GLU A 176 -0.85 7.04 -6.26
N LEU A 177 -0.87 7.74 -5.12
CA LEU A 177 -0.37 9.10 -5.02
C LEU A 177 1.16 9.16 -5.18
N TYR A 178 1.90 8.15 -4.70
CA TYR A 178 3.34 8.03 -4.94
C TYR A 178 3.64 7.92 -6.44
N ILE A 179 2.95 7.03 -7.15
CA ILE A 179 3.12 6.84 -8.59
C ILE A 179 2.77 8.11 -9.33
N LEU A 180 1.61 8.73 -9.04
CA LEU A 180 1.24 10.02 -9.62
C LEU A 180 2.31 11.09 -9.34
N SER A 181 2.86 11.15 -8.14
CA SER A 181 3.87 12.15 -7.80
C SER A 181 5.19 11.94 -8.54
N LYS A 182 5.60 10.69 -8.74
CA LYS A 182 6.79 10.36 -9.55
C LYS A 182 6.58 10.73 -11.01
N THR A 183 5.44 10.35 -11.58
CA THR A 183 5.09 10.68 -12.97
C THR A 183 5.04 12.20 -13.19
N GLN A 184 4.53 12.96 -12.23
CA GLN A 184 4.53 14.43 -12.22
C GLN A 184 5.84 15.07 -11.71
N LYS A 185 6.86 14.26 -11.42
CA LYS A 185 8.20 14.68 -10.95
C LYS A 185 8.18 15.55 -9.68
N LYS A 186 7.19 15.34 -8.81
CA LYS A 186 7.08 15.97 -7.49
C LYS A 186 7.77 15.12 -6.43
N LYS A 187 9.11 15.19 -6.38
CA LYS A 187 9.94 14.36 -5.46
C LYS A 187 9.53 14.49 -3.99
N SER A 188 9.21 15.71 -3.53
CA SER A 188 8.80 15.95 -2.14
C SER A 188 7.49 15.24 -1.77
N LEU A 189 6.51 15.23 -2.68
CA LEU A 189 5.26 14.50 -2.47
C LEU A 189 5.48 12.99 -2.53
N ALA A 190 6.29 12.51 -3.48
CA ALA A 190 6.62 11.08 -3.58
C ALA A 190 7.26 10.58 -2.28
N SER A 191 8.26 11.30 -1.75
CA SER A 191 8.89 10.97 -0.46
C SER A 191 7.89 10.98 0.70
N LEU A 192 6.99 11.97 0.77
CA LEU A 192 5.94 12.03 1.79
C LEU A 192 4.97 10.84 1.69
N CYS A 193 4.54 10.47 0.48
CA CYS A 193 3.67 9.33 0.26
C CYS A 193 4.33 8.02 0.66
N PHE A 194 5.60 7.85 0.30
CA PHE A 194 6.39 6.68 0.68
C PHE A 194 6.51 6.54 2.19
N ALA A 195 6.91 7.62 2.89
CA ALA A 195 7.02 7.61 4.35
C ALA A 195 5.69 7.27 5.04
N ARG A 196 4.58 7.83 4.55
CA ARG A 196 3.23 7.55 5.07
C ARG A 196 2.78 6.12 4.79
N LEU A 197 3.08 5.58 3.61
CA LEU A 197 2.82 4.18 3.30
C LEU A 197 3.57 3.25 4.26
N CYS A 198 4.87 3.46 4.46
CA CYS A 198 5.68 2.68 5.39
C CYS A 198 5.12 2.76 6.83
N LYS A 199 4.73 3.95 7.28
CA LYS A 199 4.08 4.16 8.59
C LYS A 199 2.76 3.41 8.68
N ALA A 200 1.94 3.43 7.63
CA ALA A 200 0.65 2.74 7.59
C ALA A 200 0.83 1.21 7.62
N ILE A 201 1.78 0.66 6.86
CA ILE A 201 2.10 -0.77 6.87
C ILE A 201 2.56 -1.20 8.26
N LYS A 202 3.48 -0.44 8.88
CA LYS A 202 3.95 -0.71 10.24
C LYS A 202 2.82 -0.66 11.26
N LYS A 203 1.98 0.38 11.21
CA LYS A 203 0.83 0.49 12.12
C LYS A 203 -0.11 -0.70 11.98
N ALA A 204 -0.41 -1.09 10.73
CA ALA A 204 -1.27 -2.23 10.44
C ALA A 204 -0.66 -3.58 10.88
N SER A 205 0.66 -3.73 10.84
CA SER A 205 1.33 -4.95 11.28
C SER A 205 1.43 -5.06 12.81
N GLU A 206 1.38 -3.93 13.53
CA GLU A 206 1.40 -3.87 15.00
C GLU A 206 0.01 -4.02 15.64
N GLU A 207 -1.08 -3.97 14.86
CA GLU A 207 -2.43 -4.16 15.40
C GLU A 207 -2.60 -5.59 15.99
N PRO A 208 -3.28 -5.75 17.14
CA PRO A 208 -3.47 -7.06 17.76
C PRO A 208 -4.37 -8.00 16.95
N VAL A 209 -5.27 -7.42 16.15
CA VAL A 209 -6.26 -8.12 15.33
C VAL A 209 -6.08 -7.69 13.88
N ARG A 210 -5.63 -8.61 13.04
CA ARG A 210 -5.18 -8.32 11.65
C ARG A 210 -5.89 -9.17 10.59
N PRO A 211 -7.24 -9.29 10.60
CA PRO A 211 -7.96 -10.24 9.75
C PRO A 211 -7.80 -9.97 8.25
N ARG A 212 -7.37 -8.76 7.86
CA ARG A 212 -7.19 -8.37 6.46
C ARG A 212 -5.77 -7.90 6.12
N PHE A 213 -4.82 -7.99 7.05
CA PHE A 213 -3.48 -7.44 6.81
C PHE A 213 -2.79 -8.15 5.64
N ALA A 214 -2.78 -9.49 5.63
CA ALA A 214 -2.22 -10.29 4.55
C ALA A 214 -2.85 -9.95 3.19
N LYS A 215 -4.18 -9.90 3.13
CA LYS A 215 -4.91 -9.54 1.91
C LYS A 215 -4.59 -8.13 1.43
N ASN A 216 -4.61 -7.14 2.33
CA ASN A 216 -4.29 -5.75 2.00
C ASN A 216 -2.86 -5.58 1.48
N LEU A 217 -1.91 -6.34 2.04
CA LEU A 217 -0.52 -6.33 1.61
C LEU A 217 -0.32 -7.05 0.26
N SER A 218 -1.07 -8.13 0.01
CA SER A 218 -1.16 -8.83 -1.29
C SER A 218 -1.72 -7.91 -2.37
N ASP A 219 -2.86 -7.25 -2.11
CA ASP A 219 -3.48 -6.29 -3.02
C ASP A 219 -2.53 -5.13 -3.35
N LEU A 220 -1.81 -4.62 -2.34
CA LEU A 220 -0.78 -3.60 -2.54
C LEU A 220 0.35 -4.11 -3.44
N LEU A 221 0.87 -5.31 -3.21
CA LEU A 221 1.95 -5.90 -4.02
C LEU A 221 1.52 -6.04 -5.48
N LEU A 222 0.35 -6.64 -5.73
CA LEU A 222 -0.22 -6.80 -7.07
C LEU A 222 -0.40 -5.44 -7.76
N TYR A 223 -0.91 -4.45 -7.03
CA TYR A 223 -1.08 -3.10 -7.54
C TYR A 223 0.26 -2.48 -7.98
N VAL A 224 1.29 -2.55 -7.14
CA VAL A 224 2.59 -1.93 -7.44
C VAL A 224 3.29 -2.63 -8.62
N TYR A 225 3.12 -3.94 -8.81
CA TYR A 225 3.66 -4.62 -10.01
C TYR A 225 2.88 -4.29 -11.27
N LYS A 226 1.55 -4.19 -11.18
CA LYS A 226 0.69 -3.79 -12.30
C LYS A 226 1.01 -2.37 -12.79
N HIS A 227 1.32 -1.45 -11.88
CA HIS A 227 1.49 -0.03 -12.18
C HIS A 227 2.95 0.45 -12.18
N GLY A 228 3.91 -0.36 -11.73
CA GLY A 228 5.34 -0.01 -11.74
C GLY A 228 6.01 -0.15 -13.10
N GLY A 229 5.36 -0.77 -14.09
CA GLY A 229 5.84 -0.83 -15.47
C GLY A 229 5.59 0.44 -16.29
N VAL A 230 4.90 1.44 -15.74
CA VAL A 230 4.79 2.76 -16.38
C VAL A 230 6.20 3.33 -16.42
N SER A 231 6.80 3.36 -17.61
CA SER A 231 8.17 3.79 -17.94
C SER A 231 8.48 5.15 -17.32
N LEU A 232 8.78 5.18 -16.03
CA LEU A 232 9.31 6.34 -15.35
C LEU A 232 10.70 6.52 -15.94
N VAL A 233 10.94 7.72 -16.48
CA VAL A 233 12.08 8.11 -17.34
C VAL A 233 13.46 7.92 -16.67
N ASP A 234 13.50 7.41 -15.43
CA ASP A 234 14.70 6.93 -14.73
C ASP A 234 14.40 5.55 -14.11
N ASP A 235 14.95 4.49 -14.70
CA ASP A 235 14.81 3.09 -14.24
C ASP A 235 15.29 2.86 -12.78
N CYS A 236 15.98 3.83 -12.18
CA CYS A 236 16.50 3.72 -10.81
C CYS A 236 15.45 3.97 -9.72
N GLU A 237 14.40 4.78 -9.95
CA GLU A 237 13.55 5.28 -8.84
C GLU A 237 12.23 4.51 -8.63
N VAL A 238 11.74 3.71 -9.59
CA VAL A 238 10.54 2.85 -9.40
C VAL A 238 10.84 1.62 -8.57
N CYS A 239 12.12 1.23 -8.55
CA CYS A 239 12.65 0.16 -7.74
C CYS A 239 12.33 0.35 -6.24
N ASP A 240 12.20 1.58 -5.76
CA ASP A 240 12.02 1.84 -4.33
C ASP A 240 10.68 1.32 -3.79
N LEU A 241 9.57 1.59 -4.50
CA LEU A 241 8.24 1.18 -4.03
C LEU A 241 8.02 -0.34 -4.19
N GLN A 242 8.45 -0.92 -5.31
CA GLN A 242 8.38 -2.36 -5.51
C GLN A 242 9.24 -3.11 -4.50
N SER A 243 10.48 -2.66 -4.28
CA SER A 243 11.40 -3.32 -3.36
C SER A 243 10.91 -3.23 -1.92
N ILE A 244 10.38 -2.08 -1.46
CA ILE A 244 9.91 -1.98 -0.08
C ILE A 244 8.67 -2.85 0.17
N VAL A 245 7.70 -2.87 -0.77
CA VAL A 245 6.48 -3.66 -0.61
C VAL A 245 6.83 -5.14 -0.67
N ARG A 246 7.70 -5.54 -1.59
CA ARG A 246 8.22 -6.91 -1.67
C ARG A 246 8.94 -7.33 -0.39
N TRP A 247 9.82 -6.47 0.14
CA TRP A 247 10.52 -6.73 1.39
C TRP A 247 9.55 -6.87 2.58
N ARG A 248 8.51 -6.03 2.66
CA ARG A 248 7.44 -6.15 3.68
C ARG A 248 6.62 -7.43 3.54
N VAL A 249 6.30 -7.83 2.31
CA VAL A 249 5.62 -9.12 2.03
C VAL A 249 6.49 -10.27 2.49
N ALA A 250 7.78 -10.26 2.13
CA ALA A 250 8.74 -11.25 2.58
C ALA A 250 8.88 -11.26 4.11
N GLU A 251 8.77 -10.09 4.77
CA GLU A 251 8.79 -9.95 6.23
C GLU A 251 7.63 -10.70 6.90
N HIS A 252 6.45 -10.66 6.29
CA HIS A 252 5.20 -11.23 6.80
C HIS A 252 4.76 -12.50 6.06
N ILE A 253 5.69 -13.22 5.41
CA ILE A 253 5.36 -14.37 4.56
C ILE A 253 4.59 -15.48 5.29
N GLU A 254 4.86 -15.68 6.59
CA GLU A 254 4.15 -16.66 7.43
C GLU A 254 2.67 -16.33 7.59
N GLU A 255 2.34 -15.04 7.78
CA GLU A 255 0.97 -14.54 7.87
C GLU A 255 0.27 -14.52 6.51
N MET A 256 1.04 -14.46 5.42
CA MET A 256 0.55 -14.37 4.05
C MET A 256 0.36 -15.73 3.37
N LYS A 257 0.51 -16.87 4.08
CA LYS A 257 0.52 -18.22 3.48
C LYS A 257 -0.58 -18.47 2.43
N GLU A 258 -1.84 -18.12 2.74
CA GLU A 258 -2.97 -18.32 1.83
C GLU A 258 -2.90 -17.39 0.61
N GLU A 259 -2.55 -16.11 0.82
CA GLU A 259 -2.41 -15.11 -0.23
C GLU A 259 -1.20 -15.38 -1.14
N CYS A 260 -0.12 -15.94 -0.57
CA CYS A 260 1.08 -16.31 -1.31
C CYS A 260 0.81 -17.34 -2.38
N SER A 261 -0.09 -18.31 -2.14
CA SER A 261 -0.48 -19.28 -3.17
C SER A 261 -1.08 -18.58 -4.39
N SER A 262 -1.94 -17.58 -4.15
CA SER A 262 -2.53 -16.75 -5.21
C SER A 262 -1.48 -15.90 -5.94
N ILE A 263 -0.56 -15.28 -5.19
CA ILE A 263 0.55 -14.49 -5.78
C ILE A 263 1.45 -15.38 -6.64
N MET A 264 1.79 -16.58 -6.18
CA MET A 264 2.63 -17.52 -6.90
C MET A 264 1.96 -18.04 -8.17
N TRP A 265 0.62 -18.17 -8.15
CA TRP A 265 -0.15 -18.54 -9.34
C TRP A 265 -0.08 -17.48 -10.45
N CYS A 266 0.01 -16.20 -10.10
CA CYS A 266 0.20 -15.13 -11.09
C CYS A 266 1.52 -15.26 -11.88
N GLY A 267 2.53 -15.92 -11.31
CA GLY A 267 3.81 -16.21 -11.95
C GLY A 267 4.59 -14.96 -12.38
N GLY A 268 5.48 -15.15 -13.37
CA GLY A 268 6.26 -14.07 -13.99
C GLY A 268 7.25 -13.37 -13.05
N LYS A 269 7.55 -12.10 -13.37
CA LYS A 269 8.54 -11.30 -12.64
C LYS A 269 8.18 -11.10 -11.17
N LEU A 270 6.87 -10.99 -10.86
CA LEU A 270 6.38 -10.85 -9.49
C LEU A 270 6.79 -12.03 -8.61
N ALA A 271 6.49 -13.26 -9.06
CA ALA A 271 6.80 -14.47 -8.32
C ALA A 271 8.32 -14.67 -8.20
N GLU A 272 9.08 -14.42 -9.28
CA GLU A 272 10.54 -14.51 -9.28
C GLU A 272 11.17 -13.56 -8.27
N ASP A 273 10.80 -12.28 -8.32
CA ASP A 273 11.33 -11.25 -7.43
C ASP A 273 10.98 -11.56 -5.98
N LEU A 274 9.73 -11.95 -5.68
CA LEU A 274 9.29 -12.29 -4.33
C LEU A 274 10.04 -13.51 -3.78
N MET A 275 10.17 -14.57 -4.56
CA MET A 275 10.91 -15.78 -4.14
C MET A 275 12.36 -15.46 -3.85
N LYS A 276 13.00 -14.63 -4.66
CA LYS A 276 14.36 -14.17 -4.41
C LYS A 276 14.48 -13.45 -3.07
N GLU A 277 13.58 -12.50 -2.78
CA GLU A 277 13.58 -11.76 -1.52
C GLU A 277 13.35 -12.68 -0.30
N VAL A 278 12.44 -13.65 -0.41
CA VAL A 278 12.19 -14.65 0.65
C VAL A 278 13.42 -15.51 0.89
N VAL A 279 14.07 -16.00 -0.17
CA VAL A 279 15.30 -16.81 -0.05
C VAL A 279 16.43 -15.99 0.58
N ASP A 280 16.66 -14.76 0.13
CA ASP A 280 17.68 -13.86 0.68
C ASP A 280 17.45 -13.61 2.18
N ARG A 281 16.19 -13.45 2.60
CA ARG A 281 15.83 -13.30 4.01
C ARG A 281 16.12 -14.56 4.82
N VAL A 282 15.75 -15.74 4.33
CA VAL A 282 16.00 -17.02 5.02
C VAL A 282 17.50 -17.24 5.21
N VAL A 283 18.31 -17.03 4.16
CA VAL A 283 19.78 -17.13 4.23
C VAL A 283 20.35 -16.16 5.27
N THR A 284 19.83 -14.94 5.32
CA THR A 284 20.27 -13.92 6.28
C THR A 284 19.94 -14.34 7.72
N LEU A 285 18.72 -14.82 7.99
CA LEU A 285 18.31 -15.29 9.32
C LEU A 285 19.12 -16.50 9.80
N GLU A 286 19.40 -17.46 8.90
CA GLU A 286 20.26 -18.60 9.24
C GLU A 286 21.68 -18.16 9.61
N SER A 287 22.23 -17.18 8.89
CA SER A 287 23.56 -16.66 9.19
C SER A 287 23.64 -16.01 10.58
N TRP A 288 22.58 -15.29 10.98
CA TRP A 288 22.47 -14.67 12.29
C TRP A 288 22.28 -15.69 13.41
N SER A 289 21.46 -16.71 13.19
CA SER A 289 21.26 -17.81 14.14
C SER A 289 22.58 -18.56 14.41
N LYS A 290 23.35 -18.87 13.37
CA LYS A 290 24.69 -19.50 13.49
C LYS A 290 25.67 -18.60 14.24
N HIS A 291 25.60 -17.30 14.03
CA HIS A 291 26.46 -16.35 14.74
C HIS A 291 26.07 -16.24 16.23
N ALA A 292 24.79 -16.17 16.56
CA ALA A 292 24.30 -16.11 17.94
C ALA A 292 24.71 -17.36 18.75
N ALA A 293 24.49 -18.57 18.19
CA ALA A 293 24.88 -19.82 18.85
C ALA A 293 26.40 -19.93 19.10
N ARG A 294 27.22 -19.23 18.33
CA ARG A 294 28.67 -19.18 18.55
C ARG A 294 29.03 -18.37 19.80
N TRP A 295 28.25 -17.35 20.15
CA TRP A 295 28.50 -16.50 21.32
C TRP A 295 28.03 -17.12 22.62
N ASP A 296 26.96 -17.93 22.60
CA ASP A 296 26.45 -18.61 23.81
C ASP A 296 27.39 -19.71 24.36
N ASN A 297 28.41 -20.09 23.60
CA ASN A 297 29.42 -21.09 23.98
C ASN A 297 30.69 -20.48 24.61
N TYR A 298 30.71 -19.16 24.86
CA TYR A 298 31.80 -18.42 25.51
C TYR A 298 31.35 -17.84 26.84
#